data_AF-A0A9W6YC30-F1
#
_entry.id   AF-A0A9W6YC30-F1
#
_cell.length_a   1.000
_cell.length_b   1.000
_cell.length_c   1.000
_cell.angle_alpha   90.00
_cell.angle_beta   90.00
_cell.angle_gamma   90.00
#
_symmetry.space_group_name_H-M   'P 1'
#
loop_
_entity.id
_entity.type
_entity.pdbx_description
1 polymer ?
#
loop_
_entity_poly.entity_id
_entity_poly.type
_entity_poly.pdbx_seq_one_letter_code
_entity_poly.pdbx_strand_id
1 'polypeptide(L)'
;MHTVIGVLLGWNQSVGAPKRGGGIFGVVRAFGAAAETQRAGDLHTHFAVWLHGFPTTACLFDESLRNKDDFKKQLINLVDTVLVTKPPCICEENKCHVYDTANSLQPVLHGIDAFRRSAPGATPPITAKCIN
;
A
#
# COMPACT_ATOMS: atom_id res chain seq x y z
N MET A 1 -8.93 13.40 -3.92
CA MET A 1 -7.70 12.94 -4.65
C MET A 1 -6.53 13.93 -4.65
N HIS A 2 -6.68 15.21 -4.27
CA HIS A 2 -5.59 16.20 -4.28
C HIS A 2 -4.36 15.75 -3.45
N THR A 3 -4.56 15.15 -2.28
CA THR A 3 -3.46 14.67 -1.44
C THR A 3 -2.64 13.58 -2.12
N VAL A 4 -3.28 12.56 -2.70
CA VAL A 4 -2.56 11.44 -3.32
C VAL A 4 -1.81 11.89 -4.58
N ILE A 5 -2.50 12.55 -5.52
CA ILE A 5 -1.89 12.96 -6.80
C ILE A 5 -0.94 14.14 -6.60
N GLY A 6 -1.34 15.13 -5.79
CA GLY A 6 -0.57 16.36 -5.62
C GLY A 6 0.60 16.24 -4.65
N VAL A 7 0.45 15.48 -3.56
CA VAL A 7 1.48 15.35 -2.52
C VAL A 7 2.29 14.08 -2.70
N LEU A 8 1.63 12.91 -2.76
CA LEU A 8 2.37 11.63 -2.82
C LEU A 8 3.04 11.42 -4.17
N LEU A 9 2.33 11.63 -5.29
CA LEU A 9 2.93 11.52 -6.62
C LEU A 9 3.75 12.77 -7.01
N GLY A 10 3.60 13.87 -6.27
CA GLY A 10 4.23 15.14 -6.61
C GLY A 10 3.79 15.65 -7.99
N TRP A 11 2.51 15.48 -8.37
CA TRP A 11 2.02 15.86 -9.69
C TRP A 11 1.25 17.19 -9.65
N ASN A 12 1.48 18.06 -10.63
CA ASN A 12 0.70 19.26 -10.86
C ASN A 12 -0.42 18.97 -11.87
N GLN A 13 -1.65 18.86 -11.37
CA GLN A 13 -2.82 18.55 -12.19
C GLN A 13 -3.23 19.68 -13.14
N SER A 14 -2.97 20.95 -12.81
CA SER A 14 -3.35 22.07 -13.69
C SER A 14 -2.44 22.16 -14.92
N VAL A 15 -1.20 21.73 -14.78
CA VAL A 15 -0.19 21.75 -15.85
C VAL A 15 -0.03 20.37 -16.51
N GLY A 16 -0.53 19.31 -15.89
CA GLY A 16 -0.37 17.95 -16.38
C GLY A 16 1.09 17.48 -16.37
N ALA A 17 1.84 17.86 -15.34
CA ALA A 17 3.29 17.63 -15.27
C ALA A 17 3.77 17.36 -13.83
N PRO A 18 4.92 16.70 -13.63
CA PRO A 18 5.52 16.55 -12.30
C PRO A 18 5.95 17.89 -11.70
N LYS A 19 5.81 18.01 -10.37
CA LYS A 19 6.38 19.10 -9.58
C LYS A 19 7.90 18.98 -9.52
N ARG A 20 8.57 20.11 -9.38
CA ARG A 20 10.01 20.18 -9.17
C ARG A 20 10.38 19.40 -7.89
N GLY A 21 11.29 18.43 -8.02
CA GLY A 21 11.70 17.55 -6.92
C GLY A 21 10.90 16.23 -6.81
N GLY A 22 9.78 16.09 -7.52
CA GLY A 22 8.96 14.88 -7.49
C GLY A 22 8.12 14.71 -6.22
N GLY A 23 7.59 13.50 -6.03
CA GLY A 23 6.85 13.08 -4.84
C GLY A 23 7.65 12.05 -4.02
N ILE A 24 6.96 11.30 -3.17
CA ILE A 24 7.60 10.31 -2.29
C ILE A 24 8.28 9.17 -3.07
N PHE A 25 7.80 8.90 -4.30
CA PHE A 25 8.36 7.90 -5.20
C PHE A 25 9.47 8.47 -6.12
N GLY A 26 9.80 9.76 -6.00
CA GLY A 26 10.65 10.49 -6.94
C GLY A 26 9.85 11.19 -8.04
N VAL A 27 10.48 11.43 -9.20
CA VAL A 27 9.86 12.17 -10.30
C VAL A 27 8.94 11.26 -11.11
N VAL A 28 7.63 11.46 -10.98
CA VAL A 28 6.60 10.74 -11.73
C VAL A 28 6.50 11.27 -13.16
N ARG A 29 6.65 10.41 -14.17
CA ARG A 29 6.46 10.75 -15.59
C ARG A 29 5.01 10.63 -16.03
N ALA A 30 4.31 9.63 -15.51
CA ALA A 30 2.90 9.37 -15.81
C ALA A 30 2.30 8.54 -14.67
N PHE A 31 0.97 8.59 -14.55
CA PHE A 31 0.24 7.66 -13.71
C PHE A 31 -1.10 7.30 -14.36
N GLY A 32 -1.60 6.11 -14.08
CA GLY A 32 -2.91 5.62 -14.47
C GLY A 32 -3.66 5.23 -13.20
N ALA A 33 -4.86 5.77 -13.00
CA ALA A 33 -5.71 5.40 -11.88
C ALA A 33 -6.49 4.13 -12.20
N ALA A 34 -6.49 3.16 -11.29
CA ALA A 34 -7.45 2.06 -11.28
C ALA A 34 -8.39 2.27 -10.09
N ALA A 35 -9.65 2.57 -10.38
CA ALA A 35 -10.68 2.67 -9.34
C ALA A 35 -11.28 1.27 -9.12
N GLU A 36 -10.93 0.63 -8.01
CA GLU A 36 -11.60 -0.59 -7.56
C GLU A 36 -12.76 -0.27 -6.63
N THR A 37 -13.85 -1.06 -6.71
CA THR A 37 -15.03 -0.85 -5.87
C THR A 37 -14.78 -1.34 -4.45
N GLN A 38 -14.82 -0.45 -3.47
CA GLN A 38 -14.66 -0.80 -2.06
C GLN A 38 -16.01 -0.81 -1.33
N ARG A 39 -16.21 -1.79 -0.43
CA ARG A 39 -17.44 -1.91 0.37
C ARG A 39 -17.27 -1.54 1.85
N ALA A 40 -16.04 -1.32 2.33
CA ALA A 40 -15.74 -1.15 3.76
C ALA A 40 -15.63 0.31 4.24
N GLY A 41 -15.83 1.31 3.37
CA GLY A 41 -15.73 2.73 3.75
C GLY A 41 -14.30 3.25 3.91
N ASP A 42 -13.28 2.38 3.76
CA ASP A 42 -11.89 2.79 3.77
C ASP A 42 -11.53 3.57 2.50
N LEU A 43 -10.70 4.62 2.67
CA LEU A 43 -10.14 5.37 1.55
C LEU A 43 -8.97 4.59 0.95
N HIS A 44 -9.19 3.95 -0.19
CA HIS A 44 -8.12 3.26 -0.91
C HIS A 44 -8.21 3.43 -2.42
N THR A 45 -7.06 3.30 -3.07
CA THR A 45 -6.87 3.69 -4.47
C THR A 45 -5.67 2.95 -5.04
N HIS A 46 -5.80 2.46 -6.26
CA HIS A 46 -4.69 1.86 -7.00
C HIS A 46 -4.19 2.82 -8.08
N PHE A 47 -2.88 2.91 -8.22
CA PHE A 47 -2.23 3.65 -9.28
C PHE A 47 -1.16 2.78 -9.95
N ALA A 48 -1.16 2.76 -11.27
CA ALA A 48 0.04 2.46 -12.04
C ALA A 48 0.86 3.76 -12.12
N VAL A 49 2.14 3.72 -11.77
CA VAL A 49 3.01 4.91 -11.73
C VAL A 49 4.28 4.63 -12.53
N TRP A 50 4.64 5.54 -13.43
CA TRP A 50 5.88 5.50 -14.20
C TRP A 50 6.85 6.53 -13.65
N LEU A 51 8.03 6.08 -13.24
CA LEU A 51 9.06 6.92 -12.63
C LEU A 51 10.13 7.30 -13.64
N HIS A 52 10.70 8.49 -13.50
CA HIS A 52 11.86 8.92 -14.27
C HIS A 52 13.09 8.11 -13.87
N GLY A 53 13.86 7.63 -14.85
CA GLY A 53 15.06 6.84 -14.61
C GLY A 53 14.80 5.36 -14.26
N PHE A 54 13.54 4.94 -14.16
CA PHE A 54 13.20 3.53 -13.98
C PHE A 54 13.29 2.75 -15.30
N PRO A 55 13.73 1.48 -15.28
CA PRO A 55 13.72 0.61 -16.45
C PRO A 55 12.31 0.47 -17.05
N THR A 56 12.20 0.58 -18.38
CA THR A 56 10.90 0.61 -19.09
C THR A 56 10.34 -0.76 -19.42
N THR A 57 11.12 -1.83 -19.22
CA THR A 57 10.70 -3.22 -19.47
C THR A 57 11.17 -4.12 -18.34
N ALA A 58 10.50 -5.25 -18.16
CA ALA A 58 10.90 -6.26 -17.17
C ALA A 58 12.34 -6.76 -17.41
N CYS A 59 12.73 -6.96 -18.67
CA CYS A 59 14.08 -7.39 -19.03
C CYS A 59 15.15 -6.37 -18.58
N LEU A 60 14.95 -5.08 -18.87
CA LEU A 60 15.87 -4.02 -18.44
C LEU A 60 15.89 -3.85 -16.91
N PHE A 61 14.76 -4.12 -16.26
CA PHE A 61 14.67 -4.13 -14.80
C PHE A 61 15.50 -5.26 -14.20
N ASP A 62 15.34 -6.48 -14.70
CA ASP A 62 16.11 -7.65 -14.27
C ASP A 62 17.61 -7.46 -14.53
N GLU A 63 17.96 -6.91 -15.69
CA GLU A 63 19.34 -6.58 -16.02
C GLU A 63 19.91 -5.54 -15.04
N SER A 64 19.15 -4.47 -14.75
CA SER A 64 19.57 -3.44 -13.80
C SER A 64 19.71 -3.99 -12.38
N LEU A 65 18.85 -4.91 -11.96
CA LEU A 65 18.98 -5.61 -10.68
C LEU A 65 20.22 -6.50 -10.62
N ARG A 66 20.61 -7.16 -11.71
CA ARG A 66 21.77 -8.06 -11.73
C ARG A 66 23.09 -7.30 -11.82
N ASN A 67 23.12 -6.25 -12.64
CA ASN A 67 24.36 -5.64 -13.11
C ASN A 67 24.66 -4.26 -12.50
N LYS A 68 23.71 -3.65 -11.75
CA LYS A 68 23.88 -2.31 -11.18
C LYS A 68 23.63 -2.31 -9.67
N ASP A 69 24.71 -2.40 -8.89
CA ASP A 69 24.63 -2.39 -7.43
C ASP A 69 23.99 -1.11 -6.88
N ASP A 70 24.28 0.05 -7.48
CA ASP A 70 23.71 1.33 -7.05
C ASP A 70 22.19 1.38 -7.27
N PHE A 71 21.70 0.80 -8.38
CA PHE A 71 20.26 0.69 -8.62
C PHE A 71 19.59 -0.20 -7.57
N LYS A 72 20.20 -1.34 -7.25
CA LYS A 72 19.74 -2.24 -6.17
C LYS A 72 19.65 -1.52 -4.83
N LYS A 73 20.70 -0.79 -4.44
CA LYS A 73 20.73 -0.03 -3.18
C LYS A 73 19.64 1.03 -3.13
N GLN A 74 19.45 1.78 -4.23
CA GLN A 74 18.39 2.78 -4.31
C GLN A 74 16.99 2.17 -4.27
N LEU A 75 16.79 1.01 -4.91
CA LEU A 75 15.51 0.30 -4.88
C LEU A 75 15.20 -0.22 -3.48
N ILE A 76 16.17 -0.82 -2.79
CA ILE A 76 16.00 -1.26 -1.39
C ILE A 76 15.64 -0.06 -0.51
N ASN A 77 16.37 1.06 -0.64
CA ASN A 77 16.05 2.27 0.10
C ASN A 77 14.63 2.80 -0.18
N LEU A 78 14.17 2.74 -1.43
CA LEU A 78 12.78 3.10 -1.77
C LEU A 78 11.76 2.17 -1.08
N VAL A 79 12.01 0.86 -1.08
CA VAL A 79 11.16 -0.13 -0.40
C VAL A 79 11.11 0.16 1.10
N ASP A 80 12.27 0.34 1.72
CA ASP A 80 12.38 0.52 3.18
C ASP A 80 11.76 1.84 3.66
N THR A 81 11.82 2.90 2.85
CA THR A 81 11.35 4.23 3.23
C THR A 81 9.89 4.50 2.88
N VAL A 82 9.39 3.92 1.78
CA VAL A 82 8.06 4.25 1.25
C VAL A 82 7.10 3.07 1.29
N LEU A 83 7.59 1.84 1.11
CA LEU A 83 6.74 0.64 0.98
C LEU A 83 6.62 -0.15 2.29
N VAL A 84 7.38 0.22 3.34
CA VAL A 84 7.17 -0.33 4.69
C VAL A 84 5.97 0.37 5.33
N THR A 85 4.81 -0.29 5.23
CA THR A 85 3.59 0.08 5.94
C THR A 85 3.69 -0.27 7.43
N LYS A 86 4.42 0.53 8.20
CA LYS A 86 4.12 0.73 9.62
C LYS A 86 3.42 2.09 9.76
N PRO A 87 2.12 2.19 9.42
CA PRO A 87 1.40 3.41 9.75
C PRO A 87 1.57 3.68 11.25
N PRO A 88 1.69 4.95 11.68
CA PRO A 88 1.62 5.27 13.10
C PRO A 88 0.26 4.78 13.60
N CYS A 89 0.30 3.60 14.22
CA CYS A 89 -0.86 2.95 14.78
C CYS A 89 -1.15 3.65 16.11
N ILE A 90 -2.33 4.24 16.26
CA ILE A 90 -2.78 4.80 17.54
C ILE A 90 -2.96 3.69 18.59
N CYS A 91 -3.07 2.44 18.14
CA CYS A 91 -3.25 1.30 19.02
C CYS A 91 -1.90 0.65 19.36
N GLU A 92 -1.67 0.37 20.63
CA GLU A 92 -0.57 -0.53 21.02
C GLU A 92 -0.72 -1.89 20.35
N GLU A 93 0.42 -2.56 20.13
CA GLU A 93 0.55 -3.92 19.62
C GLU A 93 -0.54 -4.86 20.17
N ASN A 94 -1.41 -5.40 19.29
CA ASN A 94 -2.15 -6.67 19.42
C ASN A 94 -2.59 -7.12 20.84
N LYS A 95 -2.97 -6.21 21.74
CA LYS A 95 -3.47 -6.55 23.07
C LYS A 95 -4.98 -6.54 23.02
N CYS A 96 -5.57 -7.69 23.34
CA CYS A 96 -7.00 -7.75 23.62
C CYS A 96 -7.33 -6.75 24.75
N HIS A 97 -8.33 -5.89 24.53
CA HIS A 97 -8.71 -4.83 25.50
C HIS A 97 -9.33 -5.37 26.80
N VAL A 98 -9.33 -6.69 27.03
CA VAL A 98 -9.94 -7.33 28.20
C VAL A 98 -8.85 -7.59 29.25
N TYR A 99 -9.18 -7.22 30.49
CA TYR A 99 -8.33 -7.16 31.68
C TYR A 99 -7.85 -8.52 32.24
N ASP A 100 -7.69 -9.55 31.41
CA ASP A 100 -7.27 -10.87 31.90
C ASP A 100 -6.00 -11.38 31.20
N THR A 101 -5.18 -12.06 31.98
CA THR A 101 -3.74 -12.27 31.75
C THR A 101 -3.39 -13.32 30.69
N ALA A 102 -4.39 -13.88 29.98
CA ALA A 102 -4.23 -14.88 28.91
C ALA A 102 -4.36 -14.30 27.48
N ASN A 103 -4.18 -12.98 27.32
CA ASN A 103 -4.40 -12.17 26.10
C ASN A 103 -3.55 -12.58 24.87
N SER A 104 -3.95 -13.62 24.13
CA SER A 104 -3.44 -13.90 22.79
C SER A 104 -4.54 -13.74 21.73
N LEU A 105 -4.33 -12.81 20.78
CA LEU A 105 -5.18 -12.69 19.59
C LEU A 105 -4.92 -13.90 18.69
N GLN A 106 -5.93 -14.74 18.47
CA GLN A 106 -5.82 -15.93 17.63
C GLN A 106 -6.56 -15.72 16.30
N PRO A 107 -5.94 -16.08 15.16
CA PRO A 107 -6.60 -16.00 13.87
C PRO A 107 -7.77 -16.99 13.81
N VAL A 108 -8.88 -16.58 13.18
CA VAL A 108 -10.01 -17.47 12.91
C VAL A 108 -9.80 -18.09 11.53
N LEU A 109 -9.70 -19.43 11.48
CA LEU A 109 -9.68 -20.15 10.21
C LEU A 109 -11.04 -20.03 9.54
N HIS A 110 -11.06 -19.49 8.32
CA HIS A 110 -12.28 -19.40 7.53
C HIS A 110 -12.20 -20.26 6.27
N GLY A 111 -13.36 -20.78 5.84
CA GLY A 111 -13.53 -21.35 4.51
C GLY A 111 -13.54 -20.27 3.41
N ILE A 112 -13.50 -20.71 2.15
CA ILE A 112 -13.41 -19.82 0.97
C ILE A 112 -14.51 -18.75 0.91
N ASP A 113 -15.67 -19.03 1.50
CA ASP A 113 -16.82 -18.12 1.52
C ASP A 113 -16.58 -16.83 2.33
N ALA A 114 -15.69 -16.85 3.32
CA ALA A 114 -15.34 -15.62 4.05
C ALA A 114 -14.52 -14.64 3.21
N PHE A 115 -13.90 -15.11 2.13
CA PHE A 115 -13.14 -14.29 1.18
C PHE A 115 -14.00 -13.84 -0.01
N ARG A 116 -15.27 -14.26 -0.06
CA ARG A 116 -16.21 -13.81 -1.08
C ARG A 116 -16.82 -12.47 -0.67
N ARG A 117 -17.25 -11.72 -1.67
CA ARG A 117 -17.97 -10.45 -1.47
C ARG A 117 -19.25 -10.73 -0.66
N SER A 118 -19.34 -10.18 0.56
CA SER A 118 -20.51 -10.32 1.42
C SER A 118 -21.78 -9.85 0.72
N ALA A 119 -22.91 -10.53 0.93
CA ALA A 119 -24.20 -10.06 0.43
C ALA A 119 -24.57 -8.70 1.06
N PRO A 120 -25.37 -7.85 0.38
CA PRO A 120 -25.89 -6.62 0.99
C PRO A 120 -26.59 -6.92 2.33
N GLY A 121 -26.18 -6.23 3.40
CA GLY A 121 -26.71 -6.43 4.76
C GLY A 121 -26.06 -7.56 5.56
N ALA A 122 -25.13 -8.33 4.98
CA ALA A 122 -24.39 -9.34 5.71
C ALA A 122 -23.22 -8.73 6.50
N THR A 123 -23.06 -9.16 7.76
CA THR A 123 -21.92 -8.78 8.59
C THR A 123 -20.63 -9.39 8.03
N PRO A 124 -19.52 -8.63 7.93
CA PRO A 124 -18.24 -9.18 7.52
C PRO A 124 -17.75 -10.26 8.50
N PRO A 125 -16.99 -11.26 8.00
CA PRO A 125 -16.48 -12.34 8.85
C PRO A 125 -15.45 -11.82 9.86
N ILE A 126 -15.50 -12.36 11.08
CA ILE A 126 -14.56 -12.05 12.16
C ILE A 126 -13.26 -12.82 11.92
N THR A 127 -12.19 -12.14 11.53
CA THR A 127 -10.91 -12.75 11.12
C THR A 127 -9.97 -13.10 12.27
N ALA A 128 -10.22 -12.56 13.48
CA ALA A 128 -9.46 -12.87 14.68
C ALA A 128 -10.35 -12.77 15.92
N LYS A 129 -10.08 -13.60 16.92
CA LYS A 129 -10.78 -13.56 18.21
C LYS A 129 -9.78 -13.56 19.36
N CYS A 130 -10.14 -12.87 20.44
CA CYS A 130 -9.50 -13.05 21.73
C CYS A 130 -10.00 -14.36 22.34
N ILE A 131 -9.09 -15.18 22.84
CA ILE A 131 -9.40 -16.39 23.59
C ILE A 131 -8.96 -16.12 25.04
N ASN A 132 -9.88 -16.31 25.98
CA ASN A 132 -9.57 -16.35 27.41
C ASN A 132 -8.99 -17.71 27.78
#